data_AF-A0AAD6JFM1-F1
#
_entry.id   AF-A0AAD6JFM1-F1
#
_cell.length_a   1.000
_cell.length_b   1.000
_cell.length_c   1.000
_cell.angle_alpha   90.00
_cell.angle_beta   90.00
_cell.angle_gamma   90.00
#
_symmetry.space_group_name_H-M   'P 1'
#
loop_
_entity.id
_entity.type
_entity.pdbx_description
1 polymer ?
#
loop_
_entity_poly.entity_id
_entity_poly.type
_entity_poly.pdbx_seq_one_letter_code
_entity_poly.pdbx_strand_id
1 'polypeptide(L)'
;MGTGYDLIRHENLTEAALVKVWTEVESHHYNPAIAPIVYQLLVAPLQGKSPDQSIIDASVEKLGKVLDVYEARLTATRYLAGDFYSLADLHHLPYTYYLMKTPAASVVTERPHVKAWWEDISSRPAFKKVAEGMKFGGK
;
A
#
# COMPACT_ATOMS: atom_id res chain seq x y z
N MET A 1 -14.48 -23.78 11.81
CA MET A 1 -13.77 -23.73 10.50
C MET A 1 -13.62 -22.26 10.14
N GLY A 2 -12.41 -21.80 9.85
CA GLY A 2 -12.11 -20.37 9.76
C GLY A 2 -12.94 -19.69 8.67
N THR A 3 -13.79 -18.75 9.07
CA THR A 3 -14.48 -17.84 8.15
C THR A 3 -13.44 -16.86 7.59
N GLY A 4 -12.68 -17.31 6.60
CA GLY A 4 -11.77 -16.46 5.84
C GLY A 4 -12.57 -15.37 5.13
N TYR A 5 -11.95 -14.20 4.93
CA TYR A 5 -12.55 -13.14 4.11
C TYR A 5 -12.64 -13.62 2.66
N ASP A 6 -13.79 -13.43 2.00
CA ASP A 6 -13.87 -13.55 0.55
C ASP A 6 -13.17 -12.35 -0.08
N LEU A 7 -11.89 -12.51 -0.41
CA LEU A 7 -11.02 -11.44 -0.91
C LEU A 7 -11.27 -11.08 -2.38
N ILE A 8 -11.93 -11.96 -3.14
CA ILE A 8 -12.14 -11.79 -4.58
C ILE A 8 -13.61 -11.57 -4.95
N ARG A 9 -14.52 -11.70 -3.99
CA ARG A 9 -15.96 -11.43 -4.13
C ARG A 9 -16.60 -12.29 -5.20
N HIS A 10 -16.23 -13.56 -5.23
CA HIS A 10 -16.54 -14.50 -6.32
C HIS A 10 -18.05 -14.68 -6.59
N GLU A 11 -18.91 -14.43 -5.60
CA GLU A 11 -20.37 -14.53 -5.73
C GLU A 11 -21.04 -13.22 -6.20
N ASN A 12 -20.31 -12.10 -6.27
CA ASN A 12 -20.84 -10.81 -6.69
C ASN A 12 -19.98 -10.21 -7.83
N LEU A 13 -20.50 -10.28 -9.06
CA LEU A 13 -19.80 -9.84 -10.27
C LEU A 13 -19.39 -8.36 -10.22
N THR A 14 -20.20 -7.49 -9.62
CA THR A 14 -19.91 -6.05 -9.54
C THR A 14 -18.77 -5.79 -8.57
N GLU A 15 -18.83 -6.40 -7.38
CA GLU A 15 -17.76 -6.28 -6.38
C GLU A 15 -16.46 -6.92 -6.89
N ALA A 16 -16.53 -8.10 -7.53
CA ALA A 16 -15.37 -8.77 -8.11
C ALA A 16 -14.70 -7.90 -9.20
N ALA A 17 -15.48 -7.20 -10.02
CA ALA A 17 -14.96 -6.27 -11.01
C ALA A 17 -14.22 -5.10 -10.35
N LEU A 18 -14.77 -4.53 -9.26
CA LEU A 18 -14.11 -3.46 -8.50
C LEU A 18 -12.81 -3.94 -7.82
N VAL A 19 -12.78 -5.16 -7.29
CA VAL A 19 -11.55 -5.77 -6.76
C VAL A 19 -10.49 -5.84 -7.86
N LYS A 20 -10.85 -6.28 -9.06
CA LYS A 20 -9.93 -6.32 -10.21
C LYS A 20 -9.42 -4.92 -10.56
N VAL A 21 -10.30 -3.94 -10.69
CA VAL A 21 -9.91 -2.55 -11.01
C VAL A 21 -8.86 -2.05 -10.03
N TRP A 22 -9.11 -2.13 -8.72
CA TRP A 22 -8.19 -1.58 -7.72
C TRP A 22 -6.92 -2.42 -7.53
N THR A 23 -6.95 -3.70 -7.89
CA THR A 23 -5.74 -4.53 -7.99
C THR A 23 -4.85 -4.08 -9.16
N GLU A 24 -5.45 -3.76 -10.31
CA GLU A 24 -4.70 -3.22 -11.45
C GLU A 24 -4.21 -1.80 -11.20
N VAL A 25 -4.99 -0.97 -10.47
CA VAL A 25 -4.52 0.35 -10.02
C VAL A 25 -3.30 0.23 -9.11
N GLU A 26 -3.30 -0.74 -8.19
CA GLU A 26 -2.13 -1.05 -7.38
C GLU A 26 -0.92 -1.38 -8.27
N SER A 27 -1.10 -2.31 -9.21
CA SER A 27 0.00 -2.83 -10.03
C SER A 27 0.59 -1.80 -10.99
N HIS A 28 -0.24 -0.90 -11.53
CA HIS A 28 0.14 -0.02 -12.64
C HIS A 28 0.26 1.47 -12.28
N HIS A 29 -0.26 1.89 -11.12
CA HIS A 29 -0.17 3.29 -10.68
C HIS A 29 0.50 3.42 -9.32
N TYR A 30 0.09 2.62 -8.32
CA TYR A 30 0.63 2.71 -6.98
C TYR A 30 2.05 2.13 -6.87
N ASN A 31 2.21 0.85 -7.21
CA ASN A 31 3.47 0.11 -7.10
C ASN A 31 4.61 0.78 -7.90
N PRO A 32 4.41 1.22 -9.17
CA PRO A 32 5.46 1.91 -9.91
C PRO A 32 5.89 3.26 -9.29
N ALA A 33 5.02 3.90 -8.50
CA ALA A 33 5.33 5.14 -7.80
C ALA A 33 6.05 4.91 -6.46
N ILE A 34 5.61 3.92 -5.66
CA ILE A 34 6.17 3.63 -4.33
C ILE A 34 7.45 2.79 -4.37
N ALA A 35 7.58 1.84 -5.30
CA ALA A 35 8.70 0.91 -5.33
C ALA A 35 10.07 1.59 -5.47
N PRO A 36 10.24 2.65 -6.29
CA PRO A 36 11.52 3.37 -6.36
C PRO A 36 11.89 4.05 -5.04
N ILE A 37 10.92 4.58 -4.28
CA ILE A 37 11.16 5.20 -2.96
C ILE A 37 11.73 4.16 -1.99
N VAL A 38 11.04 3.01 -1.90
CA VAL A 38 11.45 1.90 -1.03
C VAL A 38 12.81 1.34 -1.48
N TYR A 39 13.05 1.20 -2.77
CA TYR A 39 14.34 0.77 -3.29
C TYR A 39 15.47 1.74 -2.88
N GLN A 40 15.30 3.04 -3.14
CA GLN A 40 16.33 4.03 -2.86
C GLN A 40 16.61 4.16 -1.36
N LEU A 41 15.58 4.19 -0.53
CA LEU A 41 15.74 4.42 0.91
C LEU A 41 16.16 3.17 1.69
N LEU A 42 15.81 1.97 1.24
CA LEU A 42 16.03 0.72 2.00
C LEU A 42 16.93 -0.29 1.29
N VAL A 43 16.81 -0.45 -0.03
CA VAL A 43 17.54 -1.52 -0.76
C VAL A 43 18.91 -1.04 -1.26
N ALA A 44 19.00 0.17 -1.81
CA ALA A 44 20.24 0.73 -2.32
C ALA A 44 21.35 0.80 -1.24
N PRO A 45 21.08 1.26 0.00
CA PRO A 45 22.08 1.26 1.08
C PRO A 45 22.58 -0.15 1.43
N LEU A 46 21.71 -1.16 1.42
CA LEU A 46 22.09 -2.55 1.66
C LEU A 46 22.98 -3.13 0.55
N GLN A 47 22.91 -2.55 -0.65
CA GLN A 47 23.80 -2.86 -1.78
C GLN A 47 25.08 -2.01 -1.79
N GLY A 48 25.34 -1.21 -0.74
CA GLY A 48 26.48 -0.29 -0.68
C GLY A 48 26.36 0.92 -1.62
N LYS A 49 25.15 1.20 -2.13
CA LYS A 49 24.87 2.35 -2.99
C LYS A 49 24.29 3.49 -2.15
N SER A 50 24.65 4.72 -2.49
CA SER A 50 23.98 5.89 -1.92
C SER A 50 22.59 6.06 -2.55
N PRO A 51 21.54 6.37 -1.75
CA PRO A 51 20.23 6.71 -2.30
C PRO A 51 20.30 7.88 -3.27
N ASP A 52 19.58 7.78 -4.38
CA ASP A 52 19.40 8.88 -5.34
C ASP A 52 18.20 9.74 -4.93
N GLN A 53 18.48 10.94 -4.41
CA GLN A 53 17.46 11.86 -3.96
C GLN A 53 16.54 12.33 -5.09
N SER A 54 17.03 12.47 -6.31
CA SER A 54 16.21 12.90 -7.45
C SER A 54 15.13 11.88 -7.80
N ILE A 55 15.46 10.59 -7.70
CA ILE A 55 14.50 9.49 -7.89
C ILE A 55 13.48 9.48 -6.75
N ILE A 56 13.92 9.69 -5.50
CA ILE A 56 13.04 9.75 -4.34
C ILE A 56 12.02 10.88 -4.51
N ASP A 57 12.48 12.10 -4.79
CA ASP A 57 11.62 13.29 -4.87
C ASP A 57 10.58 13.14 -6.00
N ALA A 58 11.02 12.71 -7.19
CA ALA A 58 10.13 12.49 -8.33
C ALA A 58 9.10 11.39 -8.07
N SER A 59 9.48 10.34 -7.33
CA SER A 59 8.55 9.26 -6.97
C SER A 59 7.60 9.65 -5.84
N VAL A 60 8.05 10.42 -4.85
CA VAL A 60 7.17 10.98 -3.80
C VAL A 60 6.10 11.88 -4.41
N GLU A 61 6.45 12.73 -5.37
CA GLU A 61 5.49 13.58 -6.07
C GLU A 61 4.44 12.72 -6.83
N LYS A 62 4.90 11.70 -7.57
CA LYS A 62 4.01 10.78 -8.29
C LYS A 62 3.10 10.02 -7.34
N LEU A 63 3.64 9.48 -6.25
CA LEU A 63 2.88 8.75 -5.26
C LEU A 63 1.85 9.65 -4.57
N GLY A 64 2.21 10.91 -4.29
CA GLY A 64 1.28 11.89 -3.75
C GLY A 64 0.05 12.07 -4.64
N LYS A 65 0.23 12.26 -5.95
CA LYS A 65 -0.88 12.38 -6.91
C LYS A 65 -1.76 11.12 -6.97
N VAL A 66 -1.16 9.94 -6.89
CA VAL A 66 -1.92 8.68 -6.80
C VAL A 66 -2.72 8.64 -5.50
N LEU A 67 -2.09 9.01 -4.38
CA LEU A 67 -2.74 9.01 -3.07
C LEU A 67 -3.84 10.07 -2.93
N ASP A 68 -3.82 11.15 -3.71
CA ASP A 68 -4.95 12.09 -3.78
C ASP A 68 -6.20 11.45 -4.37
N VAL A 69 -6.05 10.57 -5.37
CA VAL A 69 -7.16 9.76 -5.90
C VAL A 69 -7.64 8.75 -4.86
N TYR A 70 -6.72 8.15 -4.10
CA TYR A 70 -7.07 7.22 -3.02
C TYR A 70 -7.81 7.93 -1.89
N GLU A 71 -7.40 9.14 -1.51
CA GLU A 71 -8.07 9.94 -0.49
C GLU A 71 -9.52 10.23 -0.88
N ALA A 72 -9.74 10.66 -2.14
CA ALA A 72 -11.09 10.87 -2.66
C ALA A 72 -11.91 9.57 -2.68
N ARG A 73 -11.30 8.45 -3.07
CA ARG A 73 -11.96 7.13 -3.05
C ARG A 73 -12.35 6.72 -1.64
N LEU A 74 -11.44 6.82 -0.68
CA LEU A 74 -11.60 6.37 0.70
C LEU A 74 -12.48 7.31 1.55
N THR A 75 -12.78 8.50 1.03
CA THR A 75 -13.87 9.34 1.54
C THR A 75 -15.24 8.73 1.24
N ALA A 76 -15.38 8.02 0.12
CA ALA A 76 -16.66 7.46 -0.34
C ALA A 76 -16.91 6.02 0.12
N THR A 77 -15.85 5.22 0.28
CA THR A 77 -15.95 3.80 0.68
C THR A 77 -14.86 3.45 1.68
N ARG A 78 -15.14 2.50 2.59
CA ARG A 78 -14.19 2.12 3.64
C ARG A 78 -12.88 1.50 3.11
N TYR A 79 -12.96 0.74 2.03
CA TYR A 79 -11.84 0.08 1.37
C TYR A 79 -11.82 0.44 -0.12
N LEU A 80 -10.76 0.06 -0.84
CA LEU A 80 -10.58 0.48 -2.23
C LEU A 80 -11.69 -0.05 -3.14
N ALA A 81 -12.07 -1.32 -2.98
CA ALA A 81 -13.10 -1.94 -3.81
C ALA A 81 -14.55 -1.67 -3.34
N GLY A 82 -14.75 -1.07 -2.17
CA GLY A 82 -16.07 -0.87 -1.56
C GLY A 82 -16.01 -0.93 -0.04
N ASP A 83 -17.12 -1.30 0.61
CA ASP A 83 -17.18 -1.40 2.08
C ASP A 83 -16.75 -2.77 2.63
N PHE A 84 -15.90 -3.48 1.89
CA PHE A 84 -15.36 -4.78 2.25
C PHE A 84 -13.84 -4.85 1.98
N TYR A 85 -13.11 -5.49 2.90
CA TYR A 85 -11.68 -5.76 2.71
C TYR A 85 -11.48 -6.79 1.59
N SER A 86 -10.57 -6.50 0.66
CA SER A 86 -10.39 -7.30 -0.54
C SER A 86 -8.92 -7.57 -0.86
N LEU A 87 -8.69 -8.33 -1.95
CA LEU A 87 -7.35 -8.55 -2.49
C LEU A 87 -6.68 -7.25 -2.93
N ALA A 88 -7.47 -6.27 -3.38
CA ALA A 88 -6.94 -4.96 -3.77
C ALA A 88 -6.23 -4.29 -2.58
N ASP A 89 -6.86 -4.25 -1.40
CA ASP A 89 -6.26 -3.67 -0.20
C ASP A 89 -5.03 -4.46 0.28
N LEU A 90 -5.13 -5.80 0.21
CA LEU A 90 -4.07 -6.70 0.63
C LEU A 90 -2.76 -6.46 -0.14
N HIS A 91 -2.83 -6.25 -1.46
CA HIS A 91 -1.66 -6.04 -2.30
C HIS A 91 -0.85 -4.79 -1.93
N HIS A 92 -1.47 -3.78 -1.31
CA HIS A 92 -0.78 -2.56 -0.90
C HIS A 92 0.08 -2.74 0.37
N LEU A 93 -0.15 -3.81 1.15
CA LEU A 93 0.46 -3.99 2.45
C LEU A 93 2.00 -4.02 2.44
N PRO A 94 2.68 -4.78 1.55
CA PRO A 94 4.12 -4.99 1.68
C PRO A 94 4.94 -3.72 1.47
N TYR A 95 4.73 -3.01 0.35
CA TYR A 95 5.48 -1.79 0.05
C TYR A 95 5.10 -0.63 0.97
N THR A 96 3.82 -0.50 1.30
CA THR A 96 3.37 0.57 2.22
C THR A 96 3.95 0.36 3.62
N TYR A 97 4.00 -0.87 4.12
CA TYR A 97 4.66 -1.17 5.40
C TYR A 97 6.11 -0.71 5.46
N TYR A 98 6.84 -0.90 4.37
CA TYR A 98 8.22 -0.44 4.28
C TYR A 98 8.33 1.07 4.13
N LEU A 99 7.53 1.70 3.27
CA LEU A 99 7.47 3.16 3.14
C LEU A 99 7.22 3.83 4.50
N MET A 100 6.31 3.28 5.30
CA MET A 100 5.96 3.79 6.64
C MET A 100 7.11 3.73 7.66
N LYS A 101 8.21 3.03 7.35
CA LYS A 101 9.45 3.01 8.16
C LYS A 101 10.51 4.00 7.65
N THR A 102 10.18 4.80 6.65
CA THR A 102 11.10 5.78 6.04
C THR A 102 10.63 7.21 6.33
N PRO A 103 11.49 8.22 6.10
CA PRO A 103 11.08 9.62 6.18
C PRO A 103 9.94 10.00 5.21
N ALA A 104 9.71 9.22 4.15
CA ALA A 104 8.64 9.47 3.18
C ALA A 104 7.24 9.03 3.66
N ALA A 105 7.10 8.53 4.90
CA ALA A 105 5.82 8.13 5.47
C ALA A 105 4.76 9.26 5.49
N SER A 106 5.20 10.54 5.50
CA SER A 106 4.31 11.70 5.49
C SER A 106 3.34 11.69 4.30
N VAL A 107 3.76 11.15 3.14
CA VAL A 107 2.90 11.05 1.95
C VAL A 107 1.62 10.23 2.22
N VAL A 108 1.66 9.29 3.17
CA VAL A 108 0.50 8.54 3.64
C VAL A 108 -0.18 9.28 4.81
N THR A 109 0.60 9.71 5.82
CA THR A 109 0.02 10.21 7.08
C THR A 109 -0.62 11.60 6.99
N GLU A 110 -0.30 12.39 5.97
CA GLU A 110 -0.91 13.71 5.73
C GLU A 110 -2.29 13.62 5.06
N ARG A 111 -2.70 12.43 4.62
CA ARG A 111 -4.00 12.17 3.99
C ARG A 111 -4.88 11.38 4.96
N PRO A 112 -5.89 12.00 5.61
CA PRO A 112 -6.57 11.40 6.75
C PRO A 112 -7.30 10.09 6.43
N HIS A 113 -7.98 9.97 5.27
CA HIS A 113 -8.71 8.75 4.92
C HIS A 113 -7.74 7.64 4.48
N VAL A 114 -6.70 7.96 3.71
CA VAL A 114 -5.61 7.03 3.38
C VAL A 114 -4.92 6.53 4.65
N LYS A 115 -4.59 7.43 5.58
CA LYS A 115 -3.97 7.07 6.86
C LYS A 115 -4.87 6.12 7.65
N ALA A 116 -6.16 6.45 7.80
CA ALA A 116 -7.10 5.59 8.52
C ALA A 116 -7.28 4.21 7.86
N TRP A 117 -7.36 4.17 6.53
CA TRP A 117 -7.37 2.93 5.76
C TRP A 117 -6.11 2.10 6.00
N TRP A 118 -4.93 2.73 5.94
CA TRP A 118 -3.66 2.07 6.23
C TRP A 118 -3.63 1.47 7.64
N GLU A 119 -4.05 2.24 8.66
CA GLU A 119 -4.11 1.79 10.05
C GLU A 119 -5.08 0.60 10.22
N ASP A 120 -6.23 0.61 9.53
CA ASP A 120 -7.16 -0.53 9.50
C ASP A 120 -6.47 -1.77 8.90
N ILE A 121 -6.03 -1.70 7.64
CA ILE A 121 -5.53 -2.87 6.92
C ILE A 121 -4.26 -3.45 7.52
N SER A 122 -3.38 -2.60 8.07
CA SER A 122 -2.12 -3.02 8.68
C SER A 122 -2.27 -3.57 10.10
N SER A 123 -3.36 -3.25 10.80
CA SER A 123 -3.63 -3.76 12.15
C SER A 123 -4.23 -5.17 12.18
N ARG A 124 -4.61 -5.71 11.01
CA ARG A 124 -5.23 -7.03 10.83
C ARG A 124 -4.30 -8.15 11.33
N PRO A 125 -4.79 -9.15 12.10
CA PRO A 125 -3.94 -10.20 12.67
C PRO A 125 -3.08 -10.96 11.65
N ALA A 126 -3.64 -11.24 10.46
CA ALA A 126 -2.92 -11.92 9.39
C ALA A 126 -1.70 -11.11 8.93
N PHE A 127 -1.86 -9.80 8.75
CA PHE A 127 -0.74 -8.96 8.32
C PHE A 127 0.26 -8.73 9.46
N LYS A 128 -0.19 -8.53 10.71
CA LYS A 128 0.74 -8.40 11.86
C LYS A 128 1.69 -9.58 11.95
N LYS A 129 1.20 -10.81 11.75
CA LYS A 129 2.03 -12.02 11.72
C LYS A 129 3.06 -12.01 10.58
N VAL A 130 2.70 -11.50 9.40
CA VAL A 130 3.65 -11.34 8.27
C VAL A 130 4.67 -10.24 8.58
N ALA A 131 4.23 -9.11 9.15
CA ALA A 131 5.05 -7.95 9.46
C ALA A 131 6.19 -8.25 10.47
N GLU A 132 6.02 -9.26 11.33
CA GLU A 132 7.08 -9.78 12.20
C GLU A 132 8.30 -10.29 11.42
N GLY A 133 8.08 -10.86 10.23
CA GLY A 133 9.14 -11.35 9.33
C GLY A 133 9.67 -10.29 8.37
N MET A 134 8.98 -9.16 8.20
CA MET A 134 9.36 -8.09 7.28
C MET A 134 10.42 -7.16 7.90
N LYS A 135 11.62 -7.70 8.14
CA LYS A 135 12.77 -6.97 8.70
C LYS A 135 13.76 -6.64 7.60
N PHE A 136 14.22 -5.38 7.53
CA PHE A 136 15.35 -4.96 6.71
C PHE A 136 16.60 -4.81 7.56
N GLY A 137 17.73 -5.34 7.10
CA GLY A 137 19.05 -5.12 7.73
C GLY A 137 19.25 -5.80 9.09
N GLY A 138 18.68 -6.98 9.30
CA GLY A 138 19.08 -7.82 10.43
C GLY A 138 20.50 -8.37 10.21
N LYS A 139 21.35 -8.28 11.24
CA LYS A 139 22.49 -9.19 11.36
C LYS A 139 22.00 -10.63 11.39
#